data_AF-A0A7J3DMW7-F1
#
_entry.id   AF-A0A7J3DMW7-F1
#
_cell.length_a   1.000
_cell.length_b   1.000
_cell.length_c   1.000
_cell.angle_alpha   90.00
_cell.angle_beta   90.00
_cell.angle_gamma   90.00
#
_symmetry.space_group_name_H-M   'P 1'
#
loop_
_entity.id
_entity.type
_entity.pdbx_description
1 polymer ?
#
loop_
_entity_poly.entity_id
_entity_poly.type
_entity_poly.pdbx_seq_one_letter_code
_entity_poly.pdbx_strand_id
1 'polypeptide(L)'
;MREETFSDFKKFKQKVKAKNEALEEALKGYFASGGIIRVQIESSNQWPKLIYPSKNRLADLIKEKQELLNDLEKQKASWERRLNKANLYYLTHFFKKYAHPLYWKHIVKLLADKDYRADAQKVKIPAHLVADKRWEPMIRTFIESPEYRKQLCITFEESPIYKKNKKLAKYSEQLIDFRKQESKRKIDEINAKIYAIKNEILVLRKLQRWAQ
;
A
#
# COMPACT_ATOMS: atom_id res chain seq x y z
N MET A 1 -11.65 -12.44 50.29
CA MET A 1 -11.36 -12.22 48.85
C MET A 1 -11.81 -10.83 48.49
N ARG A 2 -10.94 -9.99 47.91
CA ARG A 2 -11.31 -8.63 47.48
C ARG A 2 -11.21 -8.53 45.97
N GLU A 3 -12.23 -7.97 45.35
CA GLU A 3 -12.22 -7.69 43.92
C GLU A 3 -11.78 -6.25 43.70
N GLU A 4 -10.81 -6.05 42.81
CA GLU A 4 -10.32 -4.72 42.47
C GLU A 4 -10.28 -4.56 40.95
N THR A 5 -10.64 -3.37 40.49
CA THR A 5 -10.62 -2.98 39.07
C THR A 5 -9.42 -2.08 38.81
N PHE A 6 -8.70 -2.36 37.74
CA PHE A 6 -7.53 -1.60 37.32
C PHE A 6 -7.69 -1.18 35.86
N SER A 7 -7.30 0.05 35.57
CA SER A 7 -7.16 0.62 34.23
C SER A 7 -5.72 1.04 33.92
N ASP A 8 -4.80 0.80 34.85
CA ASP A 8 -3.39 1.17 34.73
C ASP A 8 -2.48 0.11 35.35
N PHE A 9 -1.37 -0.18 34.68
CA PHE A 9 -0.42 -1.21 35.11
C PHE A 9 0.29 -0.85 36.42
N LYS A 10 0.63 0.42 36.63
CA LYS A 10 1.34 0.84 37.86
C LYS A 10 0.45 0.63 39.08
N LYS A 11 -0.83 1.00 38.98
CA LYS A 11 -1.84 0.74 40.04
C LYS A 11 -2.01 -0.75 40.30
N PHE A 12 -2.06 -1.58 39.26
CA PHE A 12 -2.11 -3.04 39.41
C PHE A 12 -0.89 -3.56 40.18
N LYS A 13 0.33 -3.15 39.81
CA LYS A 13 1.57 -3.64 40.43
C LYS A 13 1.78 -3.16 41.88
N GLN A 14 1.18 -2.03 42.27
CA GLN A 14 1.18 -1.59 43.67
C GLN A 14 0.41 -2.55 44.59
N LYS A 15 -0.65 -3.18 44.06
CA LYS A 15 -1.52 -4.10 44.81
C LYS A 15 -1.07 -5.57 44.70
N VAL A 16 -0.54 -5.97 43.55
CA VAL A 16 -0.13 -7.34 43.24
C VAL A 16 1.40 -7.44 43.22
N LYS A 17 1.97 -8.03 44.27
CA LYS A 17 3.44 -8.21 44.39
C LYS A 17 3.95 -9.46 43.69
N ALA A 18 3.07 -10.45 43.46
CA ALA A 18 3.37 -11.63 42.66
C ALA A 18 4.01 -11.26 41.32
N LYS A 19 4.99 -12.06 40.87
CA LYS A 19 5.69 -11.85 39.58
C LYS A 19 5.24 -12.88 38.57
N ASN A 20 4.87 -12.42 37.39
CA ASN A 20 4.63 -13.26 36.21
C ASN A 20 5.01 -12.45 34.97
N GLU A 21 6.24 -12.60 34.50
CA GLU A 21 6.81 -11.76 33.43
C GLU A 21 5.95 -11.77 32.15
N ALA A 22 5.46 -12.96 31.76
CA ALA A 22 4.65 -13.13 30.56
C ALA A 22 3.31 -12.38 30.64
N LEU A 23 2.64 -12.42 31.80
CA LEU A 23 1.37 -11.72 32.02
C LEU A 23 1.58 -10.23 32.31
N GLU A 24 2.67 -9.85 32.96
CA GLU A 24 3.02 -8.44 33.17
C GLU A 24 3.26 -7.72 31.84
N GLU A 25 3.98 -8.34 30.92
CA GLU A 25 4.17 -7.82 29.57
C GLU A 25 2.84 -7.69 28.82
N ALA A 26 1.99 -8.72 28.89
CA ALA A 26 0.67 -8.70 28.26
C ALA A 26 -0.20 -7.58 28.83
N LEU A 27 -0.19 -7.41 30.16
CA LEU A 27 -0.94 -6.37 30.86
C LEU A 27 -0.48 -4.98 30.47
N LYS A 28 0.83 -4.74 30.37
CA LYS A 28 1.36 -3.45 29.88
C LYS A 28 0.80 -3.12 28.49
N GLY A 29 0.81 -4.09 27.57
CA GLY A 29 0.21 -3.92 26.24
C GLY A 29 -1.29 -3.68 26.30
N TYR A 30 -2.02 -4.44 27.11
CA TYR A 30 -3.46 -4.33 27.24
C TYR A 30 -3.91 -2.98 27.81
N PHE A 31 -3.24 -2.49 28.86
CA PHE A 31 -3.50 -1.18 29.45
C PHE A 31 -3.12 -0.03 28.51
N ALA A 32 -2.04 -0.15 27.75
CA ALA A 32 -1.65 0.85 26.75
C ALA A 32 -2.71 1.02 25.66
N SER A 33 -3.47 -0.03 25.36
CA SER A 33 -4.63 0.00 24.45
C SER A 33 -5.94 0.44 25.14
N GLY A 34 -5.89 0.92 26.38
CA GLY A 34 -7.07 1.36 27.15
C GLY A 34 -7.89 0.22 27.77
N GLY A 35 -7.33 -0.98 27.86
CA GLY A 35 -7.97 -2.14 28.48
C GLY A 35 -8.23 -1.94 29.98
N ILE A 36 -9.28 -2.56 30.49
CA ILE A 36 -9.65 -2.55 31.92
C ILE A 36 -9.72 -3.98 32.39
N ILE A 37 -9.14 -4.27 33.56
CA ILE A 37 -9.24 -5.57 34.19
C ILE A 37 -9.95 -5.47 35.54
N ARG A 38 -10.69 -6.51 35.91
CA ARG A 38 -11.16 -6.76 37.27
C ARG A 38 -10.58 -8.09 37.72
N VAL A 39 -9.97 -8.11 38.89
CA VAL A 39 -9.29 -9.30 39.42
C VAL A 39 -9.73 -9.59 40.85
N GLN A 40 -9.70 -10.87 41.22
CA GLN A 40 -9.90 -11.35 42.57
C GLN A 40 -8.54 -11.54 43.24
N ILE A 41 -8.27 -10.77 44.29
CA ILE A 41 -7.03 -10.86 45.05
C ILE A 41 -7.31 -11.67 46.33
N GLU A 42 -6.69 -12.85 46.41
CA GLU A 42 -6.68 -13.69 47.61
C GLU A 42 -5.54 -13.30 48.56
N SER A 43 -4.34 -13.14 48.02
CA SER A 43 -3.15 -12.66 48.71
C SER A 43 -2.28 -11.82 47.78
N SER A 44 -1.57 -10.83 48.32
CA SER A 44 -0.67 -9.96 47.53
C SER A 44 0.51 -10.72 46.90
N ASN A 45 0.88 -11.89 47.43
CA ASN A 45 1.97 -12.72 46.95
C ASN A 45 1.53 -13.80 45.94
N GLN A 46 0.22 -13.96 45.73
CA GLN A 46 -0.32 -14.89 44.74
C GLN A 46 -0.80 -14.11 43.51
N TRP A 47 -0.69 -14.75 42.34
CA TRP A 47 -1.20 -14.14 41.12
C TRP A 47 -2.75 -14.14 41.17
N PRO A 48 -3.41 -12.99 40.97
CA PRO A 48 -4.84 -12.90 41.21
C PRO A 48 -5.63 -13.57 40.10
N LYS A 49 -6.88 -13.96 40.38
CA LYS A 49 -7.78 -14.54 39.37
C LYS A 49 -8.39 -13.44 38.51
N LEU A 50 -8.42 -13.60 37.19
CA LEU A 50 -9.05 -12.64 36.30
C LEU A 50 -10.56 -12.83 36.28
N ILE A 51 -11.32 -11.79 36.64
CA ILE A 51 -12.79 -11.77 36.59
C ILE A 51 -13.26 -11.10 35.29
N TYR A 52 -12.67 -9.96 34.95
CA TYR A 52 -12.96 -9.20 33.74
C TYR A 52 -11.65 -8.77 33.06
N PRO A 53 -11.55 -8.80 31.73
CA PRO A 53 -12.54 -9.34 30.79
C PRO A 53 -12.70 -10.86 30.96
N SER A 54 -13.94 -11.34 30.80
CA SER A 54 -14.23 -12.78 30.88
C SER A 54 -13.60 -13.53 29.71
N LYS A 55 -13.43 -14.85 29.85
CA LYS A 55 -12.92 -15.71 28.77
C LYS A 55 -13.70 -15.56 27.47
N ASN A 56 -15.03 -15.44 27.56
CA ASN A 56 -15.92 -15.25 26.40
C ASN A 56 -15.70 -13.87 25.78
N ARG A 57 -15.63 -12.80 26.59
CA ARG A 57 -15.35 -11.45 26.08
C ARG A 57 -13.99 -11.37 25.38
N LEU A 58 -12.98 -12.05 25.92
CA LEU A 58 -11.66 -12.14 25.29
C LEU A 58 -11.72 -12.91 23.97
N ALA A 59 -12.51 -13.98 23.89
CA ALA A 59 -12.72 -14.71 22.64
C ALA A 59 -13.39 -13.84 21.57
N ASP A 60 -14.40 -13.06 21.94
CA ASP A 60 -15.08 -12.12 21.04
C ASP A 60 -14.12 -11.05 20.53
N LEU A 61 -13.35 -10.42 21.43
CA LEU A 61 -12.33 -9.43 21.04
C LEU A 61 -11.26 -10.03 20.12
N ILE A 62 -10.81 -11.26 20.37
CA ILE A 62 -9.87 -11.95 19.48
C ILE A 62 -10.50 -12.16 18.10
N LYS A 63 -11.77 -12.58 18.05
CA LYS A 63 -12.50 -12.78 16.78
C LYS A 63 -12.65 -11.47 16.00
N GLU A 64 -13.09 -10.39 16.65
CA GLU A 64 -13.19 -9.05 16.05
C GLU A 64 -11.85 -8.59 15.44
N LYS A 65 -10.75 -8.79 16.19
CA LYS A 65 -9.40 -8.45 15.72
C LYS A 65 -8.93 -9.33 14.58
N GLN A 66 -9.29 -10.61 14.57
CA GLN A 66 -8.98 -11.53 13.49
C GLN A 66 -9.73 -11.18 12.20
N GLU A 67 -10.99 -10.74 12.30
CA GLU A 67 -11.77 -10.24 11.17
C GLU A 67 -11.13 -8.98 10.58
N LEU A 68 -10.77 -8.01 11.44
CA LEU A 68 -10.07 -6.80 11.02
C LEU A 68 -8.71 -7.11 10.35
N LEU A 69 -7.96 -8.08 10.88
CA LEU A 69 -6.71 -8.54 10.29
C LEU A 69 -6.92 -9.07 8.87
N ASN A 70 -7.93 -9.91 8.66
CA ASN A 70 -8.24 -10.48 7.36
C ASN A 70 -8.59 -9.38 6.33
N ASP A 71 -9.33 -8.36 6.75
CA ASP A 71 -9.68 -7.24 5.86
C ASP A 71 -8.48 -6.37 5.51
N LEU A 72 -7.56 -6.13 6.45
CA LEU A 72 -6.29 -5.45 6.16
C LEU A 72 -5.41 -6.26 5.21
N GLU A 73 -5.36 -7.59 5.34
CA GLU A 73 -4.62 -8.46 4.43
C GLU A 73 -5.19 -8.43 3.01
N LYS A 74 -6.52 -8.42 2.85
CA LYS A 74 -7.17 -8.21 1.55
C LYS A 74 -6.82 -6.84 0.96
N GLN A 75 -6.86 -5.78 1.76
CA GLN A 75 -6.48 -4.43 1.32
C GLN A 75 -5.01 -4.39 0.88
N LYS A 76 -4.10 -4.99 1.64
CA LYS A 76 -2.68 -5.11 1.29
C LYS A 76 -2.51 -5.80 -0.07
N ALA A 77 -3.14 -6.95 -0.28
CA ALA A 77 -3.08 -7.68 -1.55
C ALA A 77 -3.58 -6.82 -2.73
N SER A 78 -4.60 -6.00 -2.52
CA SER A 78 -5.10 -5.07 -3.54
C SER A 78 -4.06 -4.01 -3.94
N TRP A 79 -3.33 -3.47 -2.96
CA TRP A 79 -2.26 -2.50 -3.19
C TRP A 79 -1.02 -3.13 -3.81
N GLU A 80 -0.65 -4.34 -3.41
CA GLU A 80 0.44 -5.10 -4.04
C GLU A 80 0.13 -5.38 -5.52
N ARG A 81 -1.10 -5.75 -5.85
CA ARG A 81 -1.54 -5.89 -7.25
C ARG A 81 -1.40 -4.57 -8.03
N ARG A 82 -1.73 -3.43 -7.41
CA ARG A 82 -1.57 -2.10 -8.03
C ARG A 82 -0.09 -1.76 -8.24
N LEU A 83 0.76 -2.02 -7.26
CA LEU A 83 2.20 -1.82 -7.34
C LEU A 83 2.82 -2.69 -8.45
N ASN A 84 2.45 -3.97 -8.50
CA ASN A 84 2.92 -4.90 -9.52
C ASN A 84 2.49 -4.47 -10.93
N LYS A 85 1.24 -4.03 -11.09
CA LYS A 85 0.78 -3.44 -12.37
C LYS A 85 1.57 -2.20 -12.76
N ALA A 86 1.93 -1.34 -11.81
CA ALA A 86 2.75 -0.15 -12.07
C ALA A 86 4.20 -0.50 -12.41
N ASN A 87 4.79 -1.51 -11.76
CA ASN A 87 6.13 -2.02 -12.04
C ASN A 87 6.22 -2.65 -13.42
N LEU A 88 5.21 -3.45 -13.79
CA LEU A 88 5.16 -4.15 -15.07
C LEU A 88 4.59 -3.28 -16.21
N TYR A 89 4.18 -2.03 -15.94
CA TYR A 89 3.51 -1.19 -16.92
C TYR A 89 4.32 -1.03 -18.21
N TYR A 90 5.58 -0.60 -18.10
CA TYR A 90 6.44 -0.38 -19.27
C TYR A 90 6.77 -1.68 -19.99
N LEU A 91 7.06 -2.75 -19.24
CA LEU A 91 7.37 -4.06 -19.82
C LEU A 91 6.18 -4.60 -20.63
N THR A 92 4.99 -4.52 -20.04
CA THR A 92 3.75 -5.02 -20.66
C THR A 92 3.43 -4.25 -21.94
N HIS A 93 3.53 -2.92 -21.93
CA HIS A 93 3.27 -2.11 -23.12
C HIS A 93 4.39 -2.27 -24.17
N PHE A 94 5.64 -2.47 -23.74
CA PHE A 94 6.75 -2.76 -24.64
C PHE A 94 6.52 -4.01 -25.47
N PHE A 95 5.92 -5.07 -24.90
CA PHE A 95 5.57 -6.26 -25.69
C PHE A 95 4.30 -6.06 -26.52
N LYS A 96 3.26 -5.46 -25.92
CA LYS A 96 1.98 -5.23 -26.61
C LYS A 96 2.11 -4.36 -27.86
N LYS A 97 3.10 -3.45 -27.92
CA LYS A 97 3.31 -2.62 -29.11
C LYS A 97 3.50 -3.44 -30.39
N TYR A 98 4.14 -4.61 -30.33
CA TYR A 98 4.43 -5.43 -31.52
C TYR A 98 3.19 -6.06 -32.13
N ALA A 99 2.14 -6.28 -31.33
CA ALA A 99 0.85 -6.75 -31.82
C ALA A 99 -0.02 -5.62 -32.40
N HIS A 100 0.43 -4.35 -32.28
CA HIS A 100 -0.38 -3.21 -32.68
C HIS A 100 -0.03 -2.73 -34.10
N PRO A 101 -0.99 -2.64 -35.05
CA PRO A 101 -0.69 -2.28 -36.44
C PRO A 101 -0.10 -0.86 -36.58
N LEU A 102 -0.55 0.08 -35.74
CA LEU A 102 0.03 1.44 -35.70
C LEU A 102 1.53 1.47 -35.39
N TYR A 103 2.04 0.49 -34.62
CA TYR A 103 3.48 0.39 -34.36
C TYR A 103 4.23 0.15 -35.66
N TRP A 104 3.79 -0.81 -36.46
CA TRP A 104 4.41 -1.14 -37.74
C TRP A 104 4.27 -0.01 -38.75
N LYS A 105 3.13 0.68 -38.77
CA LYS A 105 2.93 1.90 -39.58
C LYS A 105 3.96 2.99 -39.21
N HIS A 106 4.23 3.17 -37.92
CA HIS A 106 5.28 4.07 -37.45
C HIS A 106 6.68 3.65 -37.93
N ILE A 107 7.03 2.36 -37.81
CA ILE A 107 8.33 1.84 -38.25
C ILE A 107 8.52 2.00 -39.76
N VAL A 108 7.50 1.66 -40.57
CA VAL A 108 7.56 1.83 -42.03
C VAL A 108 7.77 3.30 -42.40
N LYS A 109 7.04 4.23 -41.77
CA LYS A 109 7.23 5.67 -42.00
C LYS A 109 8.61 6.17 -41.56
N LEU A 110 9.15 5.67 -40.44
CA LEU A 110 10.52 5.99 -40.04
C LEU A 110 11.55 5.57 -41.10
N LEU A 111 11.33 4.47 -41.81
CA LEU A 111 12.25 3.98 -42.84
C LEU A 111 12.06 4.67 -44.20
N ALA A 112 10.82 4.90 -44.62
CA ALA A 112 10.49 5.37 -45.96
C ALA A 112 10.41 6.89 -46.09
N ASP A 113 10.05 7.62 -45.03
CA ASP A 113 9.76 9.06 -45.07
C ASP A 113 10.81 9.85 -44.27
N LYS A 114 11.65 10.61 -44.98
CA LYS A 114 12.73 11.43 -44.39
C LYS A 114 12.19 12.55 -43.49
N ASP A 115 11.10 13.21 -43.91
CA ASP A 115 10.50 14.30 -43.15
C ASP A 115 9.85 13.78 -41.88
N TYR A 116 9.14 12.65 -41.99
CA TYR A 116 8.59 11.96 -40.83
C TYR A 116 9.67 11.55 -39.85
N ARG A 117 10.79 10.99 -40.33
CA ARG A 117 11.91 10.59 -39.49
C ARG A 117 12.47 11.78 -38.70
N ALA A 118 12.67 12.92 -39.36
CA ALA A 118 13.17 14.12 -38.71
C ALA A 118 12.22 14.61 -37.62
N ASP A 119 10.92 14.69 -37.93
CA ASP A 119 9.88 15.12 -36.99
C ASP A 119 9.77 14.15 -35.78
N ALA A 120 9.80 12.83 -36.04
CA ALA A 120 9.75 11.80 -34.99
C ALA A 120 10.98 11.82 -34.08
N GLN A 121 12.17 12.10 -34.63
CA GLN A 121 13.41 12.25 -33.84
C GLN A 121 13.39 13.50 -32.97
N LYS A 122 12.83 14.61 -33.46
CA LYS A 122 12.66 15.85 -32.70
C LYS A 122 11.73 15.67 -31.51
N VAL A 123 10.54 15.13 -31.76
CA VAL A 123 9.46 15.03 -30.79
C VAL A 123 9.61 13.82 -29.86
N LYS A 124 10.37 12.79 -30.28
CA LYS A 124 10.59 11.53 -29.55
C LYS A 124 9.28 10.90 -29.09
N ILE A 125 8.38 10.68 -30.05
CA ILE A 125 7.05 10.14 -29.77
C ILE A 125 7.16 8.76 -29.08
N PRO A 126 6.40 8.49 -28.01
CA PRO A 126 6.50 7.22 -27.30
C PRO A 126 5.75 6.11 -28.02
N ALA A 127 6.23 5.70 -29.19
CA ALA A 127 5.65 4.61 -29.99
C ALA A 127 5.57 3.27 -29.24
N HIS A 128 6.39 3.08 -28.19
CA HIS A 128 6.32 1.93 -27.31
C HIS A 128 5.04 1.89 -26.44
N LEU A 129 4.32 3.00 -26.32
CA LEU A 129 3.04 3.10 -25.61
C LEU A 129 1.83 3.07 -26.55
N VAL A 130 2.01 2.72 -27.83
CA VAL A 130 0.91 2.67 -28.80
C VAL A 130 -0.23 1.73 -28.41
N ALA A 131 0.06 0.71 -27.60
CA ALA A 131 -0.96 -0.19 -27.06
C ALA A 131 -1.67 0.35 -25.81
N ASP A 132 -1.27 1.50 -25.27
CA ASP A 132 -1.99 2.19 -24.21
C ASP A 132 -3.07 3.08 -24.83
N LYS A 133 -4.34 2.83 -24.46
CA LYS A 133 -5.52 3.60 -24.92
C LYS A 133 -5.38 5.12 -24.72
N ARG A 134 -4.56 5.56 -23.75
CA ARG A 134 -4.31 6.99 -23.49
C ARG A 134 -3.38 7.62 -24.51
N TRP A 135 -2.42 6.85 -25.01
CA TRP A 135 -1.38 7.32 -25.94
C TRP A 135 -1.72 7.02 -27.40
N GLU A 136 -2.51 5.97 -27.64
CA GLU A 136 -2.90 5.53 -28.97
C GLU A 136 -3.47 6.65 -29.85
N PRO A 137 -4.40 7.52 -29.39
CA PRO A 137 -4.96 8.58 -30.24
C PRO A 137 -3.89 9.58 -30.70
N MET A 138 -3.03 10.03 -29.78
CA MET A 138 -1.94 10.94 -30.10
C MET A 138 -0.95 10.32 -31.10
N ILE A 139 -0.58 9.06 -30.88
CA ILE A 139 0.33 8.33 -31.76
C ILE A 139 -0.28 8.14 -33.14
N ARG A 140 -1.56 7.77 -33.20
CA ARG A 140 -2.33 7.64 -34.44
C ARG A 140 -2.33 8.96 -35.21
N THR A 141 -2.75 10.06 -34.58
CA THR A 141 -2.80 11.39 -35.22
C THR A 141 -1.42 11.83 -35.70
N PHE A 142 -0.36 11.57 -34.94
CA PHE A 142 1.02 11.87 -35.36
C PHE A 142 1.47 11.07 -36.58
N ILE A 143 1.09 9.80 -36.66
CA ILE A 143 1.38 8.95 -37.82
C ILE A 143 0.56 9.39 -39.03
N GLU A 144 -0.67 9.84 -38.84
CA GLU A 144 -1.65 10.03 -39.92
C GLU A 144 -1.69 11.45 -40.48
N SER A 145 -1.54 12.49 -39.64
CA SER A 145 -1.63 13.90 -40.06
C SER A 145 -0.23 14.56 -40.08
N PRO A 146 0.25 14.97 -41.27
CA PRO A 146 1.44 15.81 -41.40
C PRO A 146 1.32 17.16 -40.69
N GLU A 147 0.16 17.80 -40.76
CA GLU A 147 -0.09 19.12 -40.16
C GLU A 147 0.04 19.04 -38.63
N TYR A 148 -0.62 18.08 -38.02
CA TYR A 148 -0.52 17.84 -36.57
C TYR A 148 0.92 17.55 -36.16
N ARG A 149 1.65 16.75 -36.93
CA ARG A 149 3.05 16.43 -36.67
C ARG A 149 3.93 17.69 -36.68
N LYS A 150 3.76 18.58 -37.67
CA LYS A 150 4.51 19.84 -37.74
C LYS A 150 4.15 20.78 -36.60
N GLN A 151 2.86 20.92 -36.27
CA GLN A 151 2.42 21.70 -35.10
C GLN A 151 2.98 21.16 -33.79
N LEU A 152 3.05 19.84 -33.64
CA LEU A 152 3.62 19.21 -32.45
C LEU A 152 5.13 19.46 -32.35
N CYS A 153 5.86 19.47 -33.46
CA CYS A 153 7.28 19.86 -33.49
C CYS A 153 7.48 21.30 -33.02
N ILE A 154 6.69 22.24 -33.55
CA ILE A 154 6.72 23.66 -33.17
C ILE A 154 6.43 23.81 -31.68
N THR A 155 5.33 23.20 -31.20
CA THR A 155 4.94 23.23 -29.79
C THR A 155 6.03 22.69 -28.88
N PHE A 156 6.72 21.63 -29.30
CA PHE A 156 7.78 21.00 -28.53
C PHE A 156 9.07 21.84 -28.48
N GLU A 157 9.34 22.64 -29.51
CA GLU A 157 10.49 23.56 -29.58
C GLU A 157 10.21 24.87 -28.82
N GLU A 158 9.01 25.43 -28.94
CA GLU A 158 8.66 26.75 -28.40
C GLU A 158 8.18 26.70 -26.95
N SER A 159 7.48 25.63 -26.54
CA SER A 159 6.83 25.57 -25.24
C SER A 159 7.83 25.54 -24.08
N PRO A 160 7.66 26.40 -23.06
CA PRO A 160 8.48 26.38 -21.85
C PRO A 160 8.36 25.06 -21.06
N ILE A 161 7.27 24.31 -21.27
CA ILE A 161 7.00 23.03 -20.61
C ILE A 161 7.98 21.95 -21.11
N TYR A 162 8.31 21.95 -22.40
CA TYR A 162 9.19 20.95 -23.03
C TYR A 162 10.65 21.41 -23.16
N LYS A 163 10.93 22.72 -23.08
CA LYS A 163 12.28 23.31 -23.14
C LYS A 163 13.27 22.69 -22.14
N LYS A 164 12.85 22.44 -20.90
CA LYS A 164 13.73 21.89 -19.85
C LYS A 164 13.92 20.38 -19.94
N ASN A 165 12.98 19.64 -20.54
CA ASN A 165 13.06 18.18 -20.61
C ASN A 165 12.25 17.64 -21.80
N LYS A 166 12.95 17.37 -22.91
CA LYS A 166 12.41 16.99 -24.22
C LYS A 166 11.90 15.55 -24.26
N LYS A 167 10.85 15.23 -23.50
CA LYS A 167 10.16 13.93 -23.54
C LYS A 167 8.64 14.11 -23.41
N LEU A 168 7.89 13.72 -24.44
CA LEU A 168 6.43 13.69 -24.40
C LEU A 168 5.91 12.76 -23.30
N ALA A 169 6.50 11.57 -23.15
CA ALA A 169 6.08 10.56 -22.18
C ALA A 169 6.40 10.87 -20.71
N LYS A 170 7.06 11.99 -20.42
CA LYS A 170 7.49 12.35 -19.05
C LYS A 170 6.33 12.30 -18.05
N TYR A 171 5.16 12.81 -18.43
CA TYR A 171 3.98 12.80 -17.56
C TYR A 171 3.47 11.38 -17.28
N SER A 172 3.63 10.44 -18.22
CA SER A 172 3.33 9.03 -17.95
C SER A 172 4.34 8.37 -17.02
N GLU A 173 5.64 8.66 -17.18
CA GLU A 173 6.71 8.19 -16.29
C GLU A 173 6.47 8.68 -14.86
N GLN A 174 6.25 9.99 -14.71
CA GLN A 174 5.95 10.60 -13.42
C GLN A 174 4.67 10.05 -12.79
N LEU A 175 3.62 9.81 -13.58
CA LEU A 175 2.37 9.24 -13.07
C LEU A 175 2.55 7.79 -12.60
N ILE A 176 3.32 6.98 -13.33
CA ILE A 176 3.60 5.59 -12.94
C ILE A 176 4.46 5.57 -11.68
N ASP A 177 5.47 6.43 -11.58
CA ASP A 177 6.32 6.53 -10.39
C ASP A 177 5.55 7.04 -9.18
N PHE A 178 4.66 8.02 -9.36
CA PHE A 178 3.73 8.46 -8.32
C PHE A 178 2.87 7.29 -7.82
N ARG A 179 2.29 6.49 -8.72
CA ARG A 179 1.49 5.31 -8.35
C ARG A 179 2.30 4.26 -7.59
N LYS A 180 3.57 4.05 -7.96
CA LYS A 180 4.47 3.14 -7.23
C LYS A 180 4.73 3.65 -5.82
N GLN A 181 5.10 4.91 -5.68
CA GLN A 181 5.37 5.54 -4.38
C GLN A 181 4.14 5.51 -3.48
N GLU A 182 2.98 5.89 -4.01
CA GLU A 182 1.71 5.86 -3.28
C GLU A 182 1.35 4.44 -2.82
N SER A 183 1.46 3.46 -3.73
CA SER A 183 1.16 2.05 -3.39
C SER A 183 2.12 1.52 -2.33
N LYS A 184 3.41 1.83 -2.42
CA LYS A 184 4.42 1.43 -1.43
C LYS A 184 4.09 2.02 -0.06
N ARG A 185 3.83 3.33 0.01
CA ARG A 185 3.44 4.01 1.26
C ARG A 185 2.21 3.34 1.89
N LYS A 186 1.19 3.04 1.08
CA LYS A 186 -0.04 2.39 1.58
C LYS A 186 0.20 0.96 2.08
N ILE A 187 1.06 0.20 1.42
CA ILE A 187 1.48 -1.13 1.87
C ILE A 187 2.20 -1.02 3.22
N ASP A 188 3.12 -0.07 3.38
CA ASP A 188 3.87 0.13 4.61
C ASP A 188 2.94 0.54 5.78
N GLU A 189 2.00 1.46 5.54
CA GLU A 189 0.95 1.83 6.51
C GLU A 189 0.11 0.62 6.94
N ILE A 190 -0.31 -0.23 5.99
CA ILE A 190 -1.10 -1.43 6.29
C ILE A 190 -0.28 -2.48 7.03
N ASN A 191 0.99 -2.68 6.67
CA ASN A 191 1.89 -3.61 7.37
C ASN A 191 2.07 -3.21 8.84
N ALA A 192 2.22 -1.92 9.13
CA ALA A 192 2.30 -1.42 10.49
C ALA A 192 1.01 -1.72 11.29
N LYS A 193 -0.16 -1.52 10.69
CA LYS A 193 -1.46 -1.86 11.31
C LYS A 193 -1.62 -3.36 11.55
N ILE A 194 -1.25 -4.20 10.57
CA ILE A 194 -1.26 -5.65 10.69
C ILE A 194 -0.38 -6.10 11.85
N TYR A 195 0.83 -5.55 11.96
CA TYR A 195 1.77 -5.87 13.05
C TYR A 195 1.17 -5.49 14.42
N ALA A 196 0.60 -4.29 14.55
CA ALA A 196 -0.05 -3.86 15.77
C ALA A 196 -1.21 -4.79 16.18
N ILE A 197 -2.09 -5.15 15.25
CA ILE A 197 -3.22 -6.05 15.53
C ILE A 197 -2.75 -7.47 15.90
N LYS A 198 -1.71 -7.99 15.24
CA LYS A 198 -1.13 -9.29 15.61
C LYS A 198 -0.60 -9.28 17.04
N ASN A 199 0.05 -8.20 17.47
CA ASN A 199 0.50 -8.04 18.85
C ASN A 199 -0.68 -7.95 19.83
N GLU A 200 -1.73 -7.20 19.50
CA GLU A 200 -2.95 -7.14 20.33
C GLU A 200 -3.60 -8.53 20.49
N ILE A 201 -3.69 -9.32 19.42
CA ILE A 201 -4.23 -10.69 19.49
C ILE A 201 -3.37 -11.56 20.40
N LEU A 202 -2.04 -11.45 20.34
CA LEU A 202 -1.14 -12.19 21.24
C LEU A 202 -1.37 -11.81 22.71
N VAL A 203 -1.52 -10.52 23.00
CA VAL A 203 -1.85 -10.02 24.34
C VAL A 203 -3.18 -10.59 24.81
N LEU A 204 -4.23 -10.50 24.00
CA LEU A 204 -5.57 -11.02 24.35
C LEU A 204 -5.55 -12.54 24.59
N ARG A 205 -4.77 -13.30 23.81
CA ARG A 205 -4.60 -14.76 24.02
C ARG A 205 -3.89 -15.07 25.34
N LYS A 206 -2.88 -14.28 25.74
CA LYS A 206 -2.23 -14.42 27.05
C LYS A 206 -3.22 -14.17 28.19
N LEU A 207 -4.05 -13.12 28.08
CA LEU A 207 -5.11 -12.84 29.06
C LEU A 207 -6.18 -13.93 29.08
N GLN A 208 -6.52 -14.50 27.92
CA GLN A 208 -7.53 -15.56 27.82
C GLN A 208 -7.10 -16.83 28.54
N ARG A 209 -5.80 -17.17 28.51
CA ARG A 209 -5.23 -18.27 29.28
C ARG A 209 -5.26 -17.99 30.79
N TRP A 210 -5.11 -16.73 31.18
CA TRP A 210 -5.23 -16.33 32.59
C TRP A 210 -6.68 -16.32 33.09
N ALA A 211 -7.65 -16.09 32.21
CA ALA A 211 -9.08 -16.17 32.53
C ALA A 211 -9.61 -17.62 32.65
N GLN A 212 -8.73 -18.64 32.58
CA GLN A 212 -9.11 -20.06 32.71
C GLN A 212 -9.25 -20.48 34.17
#